data_AF-A0AAD9CV32-F1
#
_entry.id   AF-A0AAD9CV32-F1
#
_cell.length_a   1.000
_cell.length_b   1.000
_cell.length_c   1.000
_cell.angle_alpha   90.00
_cell.angle_beta   90.00
_cell.angle_gamma   90.00
#
_symmetry.space_group_name_H-M   'P 1'
#
loop_
_entity.id
_entity.type
_entity.pdbx_description
1 polymer ?
#
loop_
_entity_poly.entity_id
_entity_poly.type
_entity_poly.pdbx_seq_one_letter_code
_entity_poly.pdbx_strand_id
1 'polypeptide(L)' 'MVWKALVNAPNRVMAKQIAVQNEKVPTYMKGNHKYYYRAYLGLFAVSFGLSQWHLFQYVTGKTKAGGA' A
#
# COMPACT_ATOMS: atom_id res chain seq x y z
N MET A 1 -23.90 28.56 9.09
CA MET A 1 -22.68 29.07 8.43
C MET A 1 -21.74 27.96 7.89
N VAL A 2 -22.05 26.66 8.05
CA VAL A 2 -21.23 25.54 7.57
C VAL A 2 -21.54 25.13 6.11
N TRP A 3 -22.81 25.24 5.69
CA TRP A 3 -23.26 24.82 4.36
C TRP A 3 -22.61 25.60 3.22
N LYS A 4 -22.44 26.93 3.37
CA LYS A 4 -21.77 27.78 2.36
C LYS A 4 -20.30 27.38 2.14
N ALA A 5 -19.61 26.84 3.15
CA ALA A 5 -18.21 26.43 3.02
C ALA A 5 -18.04 25.10 2.26
N LEU A 6 -19.03 24.19 2.36
CA LEU A 6 -19.05 22.94 1.60
C LEU A 6 -19.42 23.18 0.12
N VAL A 7 -20.34 24.10 -0.15
CA VAL A 7 -20.80 24.40 -1.52
C VAL A 7 -19.81 25.28 -2.30
N ASN A 8 -19.01 26.12 -1.62
CA ASN A 8 -17.96 26.94 -2.24
C ASN A 8 -16.56 26.31 -2.20
N ALA A 9 -16.42 25.06 -1.75
CA ALA A 9 -15.14 24.37 -1.82
C ALA A 9 -14.73 24.21 -3.29
N PRO A 10 -13.51 24.59 -3.70
CA PRO A 10 -13.08 24.44 -5.09
C PRO A 10 -13.26 22.99 -5.52
N ASN A 11 -13.95 22.77 -6.64
CA ASN A 11 -14.26 21.44 -7.14
C ASN A 11 -13.01 20.74 -7.66
N ARG A 12 -12.22 20.19 -6.73
CA ARG A 12 -10.98 19.44 -7.01
C ARG A 12 -11.26 18.06 -7.59
N VAL A 13 -12.51 17.62 -7.63
CA VAL A 13 -12.89 16.30 -8.17
C VAL A 13 -12.60 16.25 -9.67
N MET A 14 -13.05 17.25 -10.42
CA MET A 14 -12.80 17.32 -11.87
C MET A 14 -11.31 17.37 -12.20
N ALA A 15 -10.54 18.19 -11.46
CA ALA A 15 -9.08 18.26 -11.62
C ALA A 15 -8.40 16.92 -11.33
N LYS A 16 -8.83 16.21 -10.28
CA LYS A 16 -8.34 14.87 -9.97
C LYS A 16 -8.74 13.84 -11.02
N GLN A 17 -9.96 13.91 -11.57
CA GLN A 17 -10.41 13.02 -12.65
C GLN A 17 -9.55 13.20 -13.91
N ILE A 18 -9.30 14.44 -14.32
CA ILE A 18 -8.43 14.75 -15.47
C ILE A 18 -7.00 14.26 -15.21
N ALA A 19 -6.43 14.51 -14.03
CA ALA A 19 -5.10 14.04 -13.68
C ALA A 19 -4.99 12.51 -13.71
N VAL A 20 -5.95 11.80 -13.12
CA VAL A 20 -6.01 10.34 -13.09
C VAL A 20 -6.24 9.77 -14.50
N GLN A 21 -7.05 10.41 -15.35
CA GLN A 21 -7.30 9.95 -16.72
C GLN A 21 -6.09 10.14 -17.64
N ASN A 22 -5.32 11.22 -17.45
CA ASN A 22 -4.12 11.50 -18.24
C ASN A 22 -2.92 10.60 -17.87
N GLU A 23 -2.90 10.04 -16.66
CA GLU A 23 -1.85 9.12 -16.23
C GLU A 23 -1.98 7.73 -16.88
N LYS A 24 -1.03 7.39 -17.76
CA LYS A 24 -0.91 6.08 -18.43
C LYS A 24 -0.22 5.02 -17.57
N VAL A 25 -0.58 4.94 -16.29
CA VAL A 25 -0.09 3.90 -15.36
C VAL A 25 -1.27 3.11 -14.80
N PRO A 26 -1.06 1.87 -14.32
CA PRO A 26 -2.11 1.10 -13.68
C PRO A 26 -2.76 1.87 -12.52
N THR A 27 -4.06 1.68 -12.28
CA THR A 27 -4.83 2.44 -11.29
C THR A 27 -4.19 2.44 -9.89
N TYR A 28 -3.58 1.33 -9.49
CA TYR A 28 -2.91 1.18 -8.19
C TYR A 28 -1.57 1.94 -8.07
N MET A 29 -1.04 2.47 -9.17
CA MET A 29 0.18 3.29 -9.19
C MET A 29 -0.07 4.78 -9.45
N LYS A 30 -1.33 5.18 -9.68
CA LYS A 30 -1.67 6.57 -10.03
C LYS A 30 -1.46 7.55 -8.88
N GLY A 31 -1.00 8.76 -9.19
CA GLY A 31 -0.65 9.80 -8.23
C GLY A 31 0.31 9.30 -7.14
N ASN A 32 0.01 9.63 -5.88
CA ASN A 32 0.86 9.26 -4.75
C ASN A 32 0.76 7.76 -4.38
N HIS A 33 -0.14 6.98 -4.99
CA HIS A 33 -0.32 5.56 -4.69
C HIS A 33 0.92 4.72 -4.99
N LYS A 34 1.81 5.20 -5.88
CA LYS A 34 3.13 4.59 -6.14
C LYS A 34 3.97 4.43 -4.86
N TYR A 35 3.96 5.41 -3.96
CA TYR A 35 4.76 5.33 -2.73
C TYR A 35 4.21 4.29 -1.75
N TYR A 36 2.89 4.23 -1.60
CA TYR A 36 2.23 3.21 -0.78
C TYR A 36 2.44 1.81 -1.34
N TYR A 37 2.38 1.64 -2.65
CA TYR A 37 2.67 0.36 -3.30
C TYR A 37 4.12 -0.11 -3.05
N ARG A 38 5.10 0.81 -3.12
CA ARG A 38 6.50 0.50 -2.83
C ARG A 38 6.71 0.13 -1.36
N ALA A 39 6.08 0.86 -0.44
CA ALA A 39 6.11 0.53 0.99
C ALA A 39 5.50 -0.85 1.26
N TYR A 40 4.35 -1.15 0.64
CA TYR A 40 3.71 -2.46 0.72
C TYR A 40 4.63 -3.58 0.23
N LEU A 41 5.29 -3.41 -0.91
CA LEU A 41 6.23 -4.41 -1.43
C LEU A 41 7.41 -4.64 -0.47
N GLY A 42 7.94 -3.59 0.15
CA GLY A 42 9.00 -3.72 1.16
C GLY A 42 8.55 -4.53 2.38
N LEU A 43 7.37 -4.20 2.93
CA LEU A 43 6.79 -4.94 4.06
C LEU A 43 6.46 -6.40 3.70
N PHE A 44 5.93 -6.62 2.50
CA PHE A 44 5.63 -7.95 1.99
C PHE A 44 6.90 -8.80 1.85
N ALA A 45 7.95 -8.26 1.22
CA ALA A 45 9.20 -8.98 1.02
C ALA A 45 9.86 -9.39 2.35
N VAL A 46 9.87 -8.48 3.34
CA VAL A 46 10.41 -8.79 4.68
C VAL A 46 9.55 -9.84 5.39
N SER A 47 8.23 -9.66 5.40
CA SER A 47 7.32 -10.59 6.09
C SER A 47 7.36 -11.99 5.48
N PHE A 48 7.39 -12.06 4.14
CA PHE A 48 7.49 -13.31 3.41
C PHE A 48 8.87 -13.95 3.59
N GLY A 49 9.96 -13.19 3.47
CA GLY A 49 11.31 -13.70 3.67
C GLY A 49 11.52 -14.28 5.07
N LEU A 50 11.06 -13.56 6.09
CA LEU A 50 11.13 -14.03 7.48
C LEU A 50 10.27 -15.28 7.69
N SER A 51 9.04 -15.33 7.16
CA SER A 51 8.18 -16.50 7.33
C SER A 51 8.77 -17.76 6.68
N GLN A 52 9.37 -17.64 5.48
CA GLN A 52 10.08 -18.73 4.84
C GLN A 52 11.33 -19.15 5.61
N TRP A 53 12.08 -18.19 6.15
CA TRP A 53 13.26 -18.47 6.99
C TRP A 53 12.89 -19.22 8.27
N HIS A 54 11.82 -18.79 8.95
CA HIS A 54 11.29 -19.48 10.13
C HIS A 54 10.80 -20.90 9.79
N LEU A 55 10.10 -21.06 8.66
CA LEU A 55 9.67 -22.38 8.18
C LEU A 55 10.87 -23.29 7.89
N PHE A 56 11.92 -22.77 7.24
CA PHE A 56 13.14 -23.52 6.95
C PHE A 56 13.86 -23.96 8.23
N GLN A 57 13.99 -23.08 9.22
CA GLN A 57 14.56 -23.42 10.52
C GLN A 57 13.73 -24.48 11.26
N TYR A 58 12.40 -24.42 11.16
CA TYR A 58 11.49 -25.40 11.74
C TYR A 58 11.67 -26.77 11.09
N VAL A 59 11.67 -26.85 9.76
CA VAL A 59 11.86 -28.11 9.01
C VAL A 59 13.24 -28.71 9.23
N THR A 60 14.29 -27.87 9.33
CA THR A 60 15.66 -28.34 9.60
C THR A 60 15.92 -28.67 11.07
N GLY A 61 14.90 -28.58 11.94
CA GLY A 61 14.99 -28.93 13.35
C GLY A 61 15.88 -27.99 14.18
N LYS A 62 16.37 -26.88 13.59
CA LYS A 62 17.22 -25.90 14.27
C LYS A 62 16.45 -25.02 15.24
N THR A 63 15.12 -24.95 15.08
CA THR A 63 14.22 -24.27 16.01
C THR A 63 13.18 -25.25 16.54
N LYS A 64 13.18 -25.51 17.86
CA LYS A 64 12.01 -26.08 18.54
C LYS A 64 10.86 -25.09 18.32
N ALA A 65 9.66 -25.58 18.03
CA ALA A 65 8.45 -24.75 18.00
C ALA A 65 8.47 -23.89 19.26
N GLY A 66 8.71 -22.58 19.10
CA GLY A 66 8.65 -21.63 20.19
C GLY A 66 7.20 -21.60 20.63
N GLY A 67 6.89 -22.38 21.67
CA GLY A 67 5.60 -22.35 22.33
C GLY A 67 5.28 -20.91 22.71
N ALA A 68 4.17 -20.43 22.20
CA ALA A 68 3.28 -19.60 23.00
C ALA A 68 2.57 -20.51 24.01
#